data_AF-A0A3K0PGK0-F1
#
_entry.id   AF-A0A3K0PGK0-F1
#
_cell.length_a   1.000
_cell.length_b   1.000
_cell.length_c   1.000
_cell.angle_alpha   90.00
_cell.angle_beta   90.00
_cell.angle_gamma   90.00
#
_symmetry.space_group_name_H-M   'P 1'
#
loop_
_entity.id
_entity.type
_entity.pdbx_description
1 polymer ?
#
loop_
_entity_poly.entity_id
_entity_poly.type
_entity_poly.pdbx_seq_one_letter_code
_entity_poly.pdbx_strand_id
1 'polypeptide(L)'
;MKKILSVTTFTGMLTLLRMAAGFLMAKVIAIYLGPTGMAMLGQVQNIVAILNGLITAPVSPALIRYTAENFDGSYLKCSPWWRASLGWVLIFILILIPIFYLLSDILSLWLFGSEQYSYLIKIIALCL
;
A
#
# COMPACT_ATOMS: atom_id res chain seq x y z
N MET A 1 9.64 29.87 3.94
CA MET A 1 9.18 29.64 2.56
C MET A 1 10.07 28.66 1.77
N LYS A 2 11.40 28.83 1.72
CA LYS A 2 12.32 27.94 0.99
C LYS A 2 12.22 26.44 1.35
N LYS A 3 11.99 26.11 2.64
CA LYS A 3 11.83 24.71 3.12
C LYS A 3 10.60 24.00 2.57
N ILE A 4 9.44 24.68 2.52
CA ILE A 4 8.20 24.09 2.00
C ILE A 4 8.33 23.87 0.48
N LEU A 5 8.89 24.84 -0.23
CA LEU A 5 9.16 24.73 -1.67
C LEU A 5 10.05 23.52 -1.98
N SER A 6 11.12 23.30 -1.21
CA SER A 6 11.99 22.13 -1.38
C SER A 6 11.27 20.81 -1.13
N VAL A 7 10.48 20.71 -0.06
CA VAL A 7 9.72 19.48 0.26
C VAL A 7 8.68 19.20 -0.83
N THR A 8 7.96 20.22 -1.30
CA THR A 8 6.98 20.07 -2.39
C THR A 8 7.66 19.69 -3.71
N THR A 9 8.83 20.25 -4.06
CA THR A 9 9.54 19.85 -5.27
C THR A 9 10.02 18.41 -5.22
N PHE A 10 10.53 17.93 -4.07
CA PHE A 10 10.94 16.54 -3.93
C PHE A 10 9.74 15.57 -3.99
N THR A 11 8.64 15.90 -3.32
CA THR A 11 7.41 15.10 -3.38
C THR A 11 6.80 15.10 -4.79
N GLY A 12 6.81 16.24 -5.47
CA GLY A 12 6.38 16.37 -6.86
C GLY A 12 7.23 15.51 -7.81
N MET A 13 8.56 15.57 -7.67
CA MET A 13 9.48 14.73 -8.45
C MET A 13 9.26 13.24 -8.20
N LEU A 14 9.09 12.83 -6.94
CA LEU A 14 8.77 11.44 -6.59
C LEU A 14 7.45 10.98 -7.24
N THR A 15 6.45 11.86 -7.26
CA THR A 15 5.13 11.56 -7.85
C THR A 15 5.22 11.41 -9.36
N LEU A 16 5.95 12.31 -10.03
CA LEU A 16 6.22 12.22 -11.47
C LEU A 16 6.96 10.94 -11.83
N LEU A 17 7.97 10.56 -11.05
CA LEU A 17 8.71 9.31 -11.27
C LEU A 17 7.80 8.08 -11.11
N ARG A 18 6.96 8.06 -10.07
CA ARG A 18 5.97 6.99 -9.87
C ARG A 18 4.98 6.89 -11.03
N MET A 19 4.50 8.03 -11.53
CA MET A 19 3.60 8.07 -12.68
C MET A 19 4.30 7.56 -13.96
N ALA A 20 5.55 7.97 -14.21
CA ALA A 20 6.33 7.50 -15.35
C ALA A 20 6.58 5.98 -15.29
N ALA A 21 6.97 5.46 -14.13
CA ALA A 21 7.14 4.02 -13.93
C ALA A 21 5.83 3.25 -14.13
N GLY A 22 4.72 3.75 -13.58
CA GLY A 22 3.39 3.17 -13.77
C GLY A 22 2.96 3.16 -15.24
N PHE A 23 3.26 4.23 -15.98
CA PHE A 23 2.97 4.32 -17.40
C PHE A 23 3.78 3.31 -18.23
N LEU A 24 5.08 3.16 -17.94
CA LEU A 24 5.89 2.13 -18.61
C LEU A 24 5.34 0.72 -18.35
N MET A 25 4.99 0.41 -17.09
CA MET A 25 4.41 -0.88 -16.73
C MET A 25 3.09 -1.14 -17.47
N ALA A 26 2.19 -0.15 -17.50
CA ALA A 26 0.93 -0.24 -18.21
C ALA A 26 1.14 -0.46 -19.72
N LYS A 27 2.12 0.22 -20.33
CA LYS A 27 2.45 0.07 -21.75
C LYS A 27 2.98 -1.32 -22.07
N VAL A 28 3.88 -1.86 -21.25
CA VAL A 28 4.40 -3.23 -21.41
C VAL A 28 3.25 -4.23 -21.36
N ILE A 29 2.39 -4.14 -20.34
CA ILE A 29 1.27 -5.07 -20.16
C ILE A 29 0.26 -4.95 -21.31
N ALA A 30 -0.05 -3.74 -21.77
CA ALA A 30 -0.96 -3.53 -22.89
C ALA A 30 -0.43 -4.16 -24.20
N ILE A 31 0.88 -4.11 -24.43
CA ILE A 31 1.50 -4.70 -25.64
C ILE A 31 1.53 -6.22 -25.56
N TYR A 32 1.90 -6.80 -24.41
CA TYR A 32 2.11 -8.26 -24.29
C TYR A 32 0.85 -9.04 -23.90
N LEU A 33 0.00 -8.50 -23.02
CA LEU A 33 -1.19 -9.19 -22.50
C LEU A 33 -2.50 -8.60 -23.07
N GLY A 34 -2.45 -7.48 -23.79
CA GLY A 34 -3.61 -6.89 -24.45
C GLY A 34 -4.68 -6.35 -23.48
N PRO A 35 -5.95 -6.23 -23.93
CA PRO A 35 -7.03 -5.61 -23.14
C PRO A 35 -7.43 -6.43 -21.91
N THR A 36 -7.35 -7.75 -21.97
CA THR A 36 -7.62 -8.65 -20.84
C THR A 36 -6.57 -8.49 -19.75
N GLY A 37 -5.28 -8.41 -20.11
CA GLY A 37 -4.20 -8.13 -19.16
C GLY A 37 -4.32 -6.77 -18.48
N MET A 38 -4.79 -5.76 -19.21
CA MET A 38 -5.04 -4.44 -18.63
C MET A 38 -6.18 -4.50 -17.60
N ALA A 39 -7.29 -5.17 -17.90
CA ALA A 39 -8.37 -5.36 -16.93
C ALA A 39 -7.88 -6.03 -15.63
N MET A 40 -7.04 -7.06 -15.75
CA MET A 40 -6.43 -7.74 -14.61
C MET A 40 -5.46 -6.86 -13.82
N LEU A 41 -4.63 -6.05 -14.49
CA LEU A 41 -3.77 -5.08 -13.82
C LEU A 41 -4.59 -4.12 -12.94
N GLY A 42 -5.72 -3.63 -13.46
CA GLY A 42 -6.61 -2.75 -12.71
C GLY A 42 -7.17 -3.42 -11.46
N GLN A 43 -7.59 -4.68 -11.58
CA GLN A 43 -8.07 -5.47 -10.45
C GLN A 43 -6.99 -5.67 -9.37
N VAL A 44 -5.75 -6.01 -9.77
CA VAL A 44 -4.61 -6.13 -8.85
C VAL A 44 -4.34 -4.80 -8.15
N GLN A 45 -4.31 -3.68 -8.88
CA GLN A 45 -4.09 -2.36 -8.28
C GLN A 45 -5.17 -2.01 -7.25
N ASN A 46 -6.43 -2.34 -7.52
CA ASN A 46 -7.52 -2.11 -6.57
C ASN A 46 -7.32 -2.91 -5.27
N ILE A 47 -6.97 -4.20 -5.36
CA ILE A 47 -6.69 -5.00 -4.16
C ILE A 47 -5.54 -4.39 -3.36
N VAL A 48 -4.43 -4.06 -4.03
CA VAL A 48 -3.26 -3.45 -3.39
C VAL A 48 -3.63 -2.12 -2.74
N ALA A 49 -4.44 -1.29 -3.39
CA ALA A 49 -4.89 -0.01 -2.85
C ALA A 49 -5.79 -0.18 -1.62
N ILE A 50 -6.72 -1.14 -1.65
CA ILE A 50 -7.59 -1.46 -0.50
C ILE A 50 -6.73 -1.93 0.69
N LEU A 51 -5.82 -2.88 0.45
CA LEU A 51 -4.93 -3.41 1.48
C LEU A 51 -4.03 -2.34 2.10
N ASN A 52 -3.38 -1.53 1.27
CA ASN A 52 -2.58 -0.40 1.74
C ASN A 52 -3.45 0.62 2.47
N GLY A 53 -4.67 0.88 2.01
CA GLY A 53 -5.62 1.77 2.67
C GLY A 53 -5.99 1.29 4.06
N LEU A 54 -6.29 0.00 4.24
CA LEU A 54 -6.65 -0.57 5.54
C LEU A 54 -5.53 -0.45 6.58
N ILE A 55 -4.26 -0.59 6.16
CA ILE A 55 -3.12 -0.49 7.07
C ILE A 55 -2.72 0.98 7.32
N THR A 56 -2.58 1.77 6.25
CA THR A 56 -2.00 3.11 6.34
C THR A 56 -2.99 4.18 6.78
N ALA A 57 -4.29 4.01 6.52
CA ALA A 57 -5.32 4.97 6.90
C ALA A 57 -5.45 5.17 8.43
N PRO A 58 -5.45 4.12 9.28
CA PRO A 58 -5.48 4.31 10.73
C PRO A 58 -4.11 4.74 11.29
N VAL A 59 -3.02 4.21 10.74
CA VAL A 59 -1.67 4.38 11.31
C VAL A 59 -1.09 5.76 11.04
N SER A 60 -1.20 6.27 9.80
CA SER A 60 -0.52 7.52 9.42
C SER A 60 -1.03 8.75 10.17
N PRO A 61 -2.35 9.01 10.26
CA PRO A 61 -2.87 10.15 11.02
C PRO A 61 -2.67 10.00 12.53
N ALA A 62 -2.78 8.78 13.06
CA ALA A 62 -2.54 8.51 14.47
C ALA A 62 -1.08 8.80 14.84
N LEU A 63 -0.12 8.30 14.06
CA LEU A 63 1.31 8.55 14.27
C LEU A 63 1.63 10.05 14.24
N ILE A 64 1.11 10.78 13.25
CA ILE A 64 1.33 12.22 13.13
C ILE A 64 0.75 12.96 14.34
N ARG A 65 -0.48 12.65 14.76
CA ARG A 65 -1.13 13.30 15.91
C ARG A 65 -0.38 13.02 17.20
N TYR A 66 -0.09 11.75 17.50
CA TYR A 66 0.61 11.38 18.73
C TYR A 66 2.04 11.90 18.78
N THR A 67 2.73 11.96 17.63
CA THR A 67 4.06 12.55 17.55
C THR A 67 4.00 14.06 17.77
N ALA A 68 3.01 14.76 17.19
CA ALA A 68 2.87 16.20 17.32
C ALA A 68 2.46 16.63 18.74
N GLU A 69 1.55 15.90 19.39
CA GLU A 69 1.10 16.18 20.77
C GLU A 69 2.21 15.97 21.81
N ASN A 70 3.17 15.08 21.56
CA ASN A 70 4.26 14.76 22.48
C ASN A 70 5.62 15.36 22.05
N PHE A 71 5.64 16.27 21.06
CA PHE A 71 6.87 16.88 20.57
C PHE A 71 7.32 18.04 21.48
N ASP A 72 7.94 17.69 22.60
CA ASP A 72 8.44 18.66 23.60
C ASP A 72 9.98 18.78 23.54
N GLY A 73 10.54 18.80 22.33
CA GLY A 73 11.97 19.06 22.08
C GLY A 73 12.96 17.90 22.29
N SER A 74 12.51 16.70 22.69
CA SER A 74 13.38 15.52 22.89
C SER A 74 12.98 14.33 22.00
N TYR A 75 13.85 13.98 21.04
CA TYR A 75 13.71 12.80 20.15
C TYR A 75 13.45 11.49 20.91
N LEU A 76 14.00 11.37 22.13
CA LEU A 76 13.87 10.21 23.01
C LEU A 76 12.42 9.92 23.44
N LYS A 77 11.54 10.93 23.53
CA LYS A 77 10.12 10.75 23.92
C LYS A 77 9.21 10.37 22.75
N CYS A 78 9.64 10.57 21.49
CA CYS A 78 8.86 10.18 20.30
C CYS A 78 9.08 8.71 19.89
N SER A 79 10.26 8.15 20.21
CA SER A 79 10.62 6.75 19.91
C SER A 79 9.60 5.68 20.38
N PRO A 80 9.01 5.77 21.59
CA PRO A 80 8.00 4.80 22.04
C PRO A 80 6.74 4.79 21.17
N TRP A 81 6.30 5.95 20.68
CA TRP A 81 5.11 6.09 19.85
C TRP A 81 5.31 5.49 18.46
N TRP A 82 6.53 5.61 17.91
CA TRP A 82 6.88 4.98 16.65
C TRP A 82 6.91 3.45 16.79
N ARG A 83 7.44 2.93 17.91
CA ARG A 83 7.39 1.49 18.22
C ARG A 83 5.95 1.00 18.42
N ALA A 84 5.10 1.77 19.08
CA ALA A 84 3.68 1.44 19.23
C ALA A 84 2.95 1.40 17.88
N SER A 85 3.21 2.37 17.01
CA SER A 85 2.64 2.41 15.64
C SER A 85 3.09 1.21 14.80
N LEU A 86 4.39 0.86 14.85
CA LEU A 86 4.91 -0.35 14.21
C LEU A 86 4.29 -1.63 14.79
N GLY A 87 4.06 -1.67 16.11
CA GLY A 87 3.37 -2.78 16.76
C GLY A 87 1.93 -2.95 16.25
N TRP A 88 1.19 -1.85 16.10
CA TRP A 88 -0.14 -1.88 15.51
C TRP A 88 -0.15 -2.35 14.06
N VAL A 89 0.80 -1.86 13.24
CA VAL A 89 0.97 -2.34 11.85
C VAL A 89 1.23 -3.84 11.83
N LEU A 90 2.12 -4.35 12.70
CA LEU A 90 2.40 -5.78 12.82
C LEU A 90 1.16 -6.59 13.19
N ILE A 91 0.33 -6.11 14.12
CA ILE A 91 -0.93 -6.78 14.49
C ILE A 91 -1.91 -6.80 13.31
N PHE A 92 -2.04 -5.69 12.59
CA PHE A 92 -2.88 -5.64 11.39
C PHE A 92 -2.40 -6.62 10.33
N ILE A 93 -1.10 -6.68 10.04
CA ILE A 93 -0.53 -7.63 9.09
C ILE A 93 -0.78 -9.08 9.55
N LEU A 94 -0.53 -9.37 10.83
CA LEU A 94 -0.75 -10.70 11.41
C LEU A 94 -2.21 -11.18 11.29
N ILE A 95 -3.17 -10.27 11.29
CA ILE A 95 -4.60 -10.57 11.14
C ILE A 95 -5.00 -10.60 9.66
N LEU A 96 -4.55 -9.64 8.84
CA LEU A 96 -4.92 -9.54 7.44
C LEU A 96 -4.37 -10.69 6.58
N ILE A 97 -3.13 -11.12 6.80
CA ILE A 97 -2.51 -12.22 6.05
C ILE A 97 -3.34 -13.51 6.10
N PRO A 98 -3.70 -14.07 7.28
CA PRO A 98 -4.47 -15.30 7.34
C PRO A 98 -5.90 -15.13 6.81
N ILE A 99 -6.51 -13.96 7.00
CA ILE A 99 -7.84 -13.65 6.44
C ILE A 99 -7.80 -13.69 4.91
N PHE A 100 -6.80 -13.03 4.30
CA PHE A 100 -6.64 -13.04 2.84
C PHE A 100 -6.26 -14.42 2.30
N TYR A 101 -5.52 -15.22 3.07
CA TYR A 101 -5.21 -16.60 2.70
C TYR A 101 -6.46 -17.47 2.66
N LEU A 102 -7.33 -17.37 3.67
CA LEU A 102 -8.61 -18.11 3.75
C LEU A 102 -9.62 -17.64 2.70
N LEU A 103 -9.65 -16.34 2.40
CA LEU A 103 -10.59 -15.75 1.45
C LEU A 103 -10.06 -15.70 0.00
N SER A 104 -8.85 -16.24 -0.23
CA SER A 104 -8.15 -16.15 -1.51
C SER A 104 -8.94 -16.76 -2.67
N ASP A 105 -9.62 -17.88 -2.44
CA ASP A 105 -10.36 -18.58 -3.47
C ASP A 105 -11.64 -17.82 -3.86
N ILE A 106 -12.40 -17.33 -2.88
CA ILE A 106 -13.58 -16.47 -3.11
C ILE A 106 -13.20 -15.19 -3.85
N LEU A 107 -12.10 -14.54 -3.44
CA LEU A 107 -11.65 -13.28 -4.04
C LEU A 107 -11.14 -13.50 -5.47
N SER A 108 -10.49 -14.63 -5.75
CA SER A 108 -10.02 -14.94 -7.11
C SER A 108 -11.19 -15.14 -8.07
N LEU A 109 -12.27 -15.78 -7.59
CA LEU A 109 -13.47 -16.03 -8.36
C LEU A 109 -14.29 -14.75 -8.57
N TRP A 110 -14.33 -13.86 -7.57
CA TRP A 110 -15.02 -12.57 -7.65
C TRP A 110 -14.29 -11.53 -8.52
N LEU A 111 -12.96 -11.44 -8.41
CA LEU A 111 -12.17 -10.50 -9.21
C LEU A 111 -11.90 -11.04 -10.61
N PHE A 112 -11.25 -12.19 -10.71
CA PHE A 112 -10.71 -12.68 -11.98
C PHE A 112 -11.64 -13.68 -12.70
N GLY A 113 -12.79 -14.05 -12.10
CA GLY A 113 -13.72 -15.02 -12.68
C GLY A 113 -13.15 -16.43 -12.84
N SER A 114 -11.98 -16.72 -12.25
CA SER A 114 -11.28 -17.99 -12.38
C SER A 114 -10.37 -18.25 -11.17
N GLU A 115 -10.37 -19.50 -10.69
CA GLU A 115 -9.58 -19.91 -9.51
C GLU A 115 -8.06 -19.94 -9.75
N GLN A 116 -7.62 -19.84 -11.01
CA GLN A 116 -6.20 -19.85 -11.38
C GLN A 116 -5.39 -18.69 -10.77
N TYR A 117 -6.05 -17.60 -10.38
CA TYR A 117 -5.38 -16.42 -9.84
C TYR A 117 -5.33 -16.35 -8.30
N SER A 118 -5.77 -17.41 -7.60
CA SER A 118 -5.65 -17.52 -6.13
C SER A 118 -4.19 -17.34 -5.66
N TYR A 119 -3.20 -17.78 -6.45
CA TYR A 119 -1.78 -17.56 -6.15
C TYR A 119 -1.35 -16.09 -6.15
N LEU A 120 -1.90 -15.24 -7.04
CA LEU A 120 -1.59 -13.81 -7.07
C LEU A 120 -2.04 -13.12 -5.77
N ILE A 121 -3.23 -13.48 -5.29
CA ILE A 121 -3.78 -12.92 -4.04
C ILE A 121 -2.91 -13.34 -2.85
N LYS A 122 -2.42 -14.59 -2.83
CA LYS A 122 -1.49 -15.07 -1.80
C LYS A 122 -0.15 -14.33 -1.82
N ILE A 123 0.41 -14.03 -3.00
CA ILE A 123 1.64 -13.21 -3.12
C ILE A 123 1.39 -11.79 -2.61
N ILE A 124 0.28 -11.17 -3.01
CA ILE A 124 -0.06 -9.80 -2.59
C ILE A 124 -0.22 -9.73 -1.07
N ALA A 125 -0.88 -10.72 -0.47
CA ALA A 125 -1.02 -10.82 0.97
C ALA A 125 0.33 -11.04 1.68
N LEU A 126 1.24 -11.85 1.10
CA LEU A 126 2.58 -12.06 1.65
C LEU A 126 3.46 -10.80 1.56
N CYS A 127 3.28 -10.00 0.50
CA CYS A 127 4.04 -8.78 0.27
C CYS A 127 3.57 -7.60 1.14
N LEU A 128 2.48 -7.79 1.88
CA LEU A 128 1.88 -6.81 2.79
C LEU A 128 2.69 -6.69 4.10
#